data_AF-A0A940DCZ5-F1
#
_entry.id   AF-A0A940DCZ5-F1
#
_cell.length_a   1.000
_cell.length_b   1.000
_cell.length_c   1.000
_cell.angle_alpha   90.00
_cell.angle_beta   90.00
_cell.angle_gamma   90.00
#
_symmetry.space_group_name_H-M   'P 1'
#
loop_
_entity.id
_entity.type
_entity.pdbx_description
1 polymer ?
#
loop_
_entity_poly.entity_id
_entity_poly.type
_entity_poly.pdbx_seq_one_letter_code
_entity_poly.pdbx_strand_id
1 'polypeptide(L)'
;MKLFSTFIFSIFFLTACMNGINPKEHVGEIYRLALDEMMGKDTALNSHMKYIAIDLGNFVELNEQDKKEIFRFFEKKYKVKVMEASFAELKEKGLYNPDTMVLDGVLLKLDKVSFKFNKNILFEGSKYRSGTGAIGIEITVYYKDGKWQIKESEMTWIS
;
A
#
# COMPACT_ATOMS: atom_id res chain seq x y z
N MET A 1 -16.41 -60.40 -24.61
CA MET A 1 -15.47 -59.82 -23.63
C MET A 1 -14.72 -58.66 -24.28
N LYS A 2 -15.11 -57.42 -23.99
CA LYS A 2 -14.23 -56.31 -23.55
C LYS A 2 -15.06 -55.03 -23.44
N LEU A 3 -14.87 -54.37 -22.30
CA LEU A 3 -15.71 -53.37 -21.66
C LEU A 3 -15.75 -52.04 -22.42
N PHE A 4 -16.93 -51.42 -22.36
CA PHE A 4 -17.13 -49.97 -22.46
C PHE A 4 -16.19 -49.24 -21.51
N SER A 5 -15.37 -48.32 -22.03
CA SER A 5 -14.61 -47.36 -21.22
C SER A 5 -15.20 -45.97 -21.45
N THR A 6 -16.20 -45.63 -20.65
CA THR A 6 -16.73 -44.27 -20.54
C THR A 6 -15.77 -43.44 -19.70
N PHE A 7 -15.07 -42.52 -20.34
CA PHE A 7 -14.21 -41.52 -19.68
C PHE A 7 -15.11 -40.46 -19.03
N ILE A 8 -15.46 -40.66 -17.76
CA ILE A 8 -16.19 -39.66 -16.96
C ILE A 8 -15.17 -38.60 -16.54
N PHE A 9 -15.13 -37.50 -17.30
CA PHE A 9 -14.42 -36.28 -16.90
C PHE A 9 -15.25 -35.61 -15.81
N SER A 10 -15.03 -36.04 -14.56
CA SER A 10 -15.67 -35.44 -13.38
C SER A 10 -15.07 -34.05 -13.17
N ILE A 11 -15.70 -33.03 -13.74
CA ILE A 11 -15.38 -31.63 -13.48
C ILE A 11 -15.86 -31.35 -12.05
N PHE A 12 -14.94 -31.45 -11.10
CA PHE A 12 -15.09 -30.80 -9.80
C PHE A 12 -15.09 -29.30 -10.05
N PHE A 13 -16.27 -28.73 -10.34
CA PHE A 13 -16.52 -27.33 -10.08
C PHE A 13 -16.46 -27.16 -8.57
N LEU A 14 -15.26 -26.86 -8.07
CA LEU A 14 -15.12 -26.21 -6.77
C LEU A 14 -15.82 -24.87 -6.93
N THR A 15 -17.11 -24.83 -6.58
CA THR A 15 -17.79 -23.61 -6.22
C THR A 15 -17.09 -23.12 -4.97
N ALA A 16 -15.99 -22.39 -5.15
CA ALA A 16 -15.46 -21.55 -4.10
C ALA A 16 -16.63 -20.64 -3.72
N CYS A 17 -17.22 -20.90 -2.55
CA CYS A 17 -18.22 -20.03 -1.97
C CYS A 17 -17.67 -18.62 -2.09
N MET A 18 -18.34 -17.76 -2.86
CA MET A 18 -18.14 -16.32 -2.85
C MET A 18 -18.62 -15.83 -1.48
N ASN A 19 -17.89 -16.18 -0.42
CA ASN A 19 -18.04 -15.56 0.87
C ASN A 19 -17.81 -14.08 0.62
N GLY A 20 -18.80 -13.27 1.00
CA GLY A 20 -18.80 -11.84 0.83
C GLY A 20 -17.71 -11.22 1.70
N ILE A 21 -16.46 -11.28 1.25
CA ILE A 21 -15.33 -10.69 1.97
C ILE A 21 -15.57 -9.20 2.14
N ASN A 22 -15.53 -8.81 3.40
CA ASN A 22 -15.71 -7.46 3.86
C ASN A 22 -14.35 -6.75 3.89
N PRO A 23 -14.10 -5.76 3.03
CA PRO A 23 -12.82 -5.04 2.99
C PRO A 23 -12.41 -4.44 4.33
N LYS A 24 -13.39 -4.08 5.18
CA LYS A 24 -13.15 -3.48 6.49
C LYS A 24 -12.45 -4.42 7.47
N GLU A 25 -12.52 -5.73 7.25
CA GLU A 25 -11.86 -6.74 8.09
C GLU A 25 -10.39 -6.95 7.68
N HIS A 26 -9.93 -6.33 6.59
CA HIS A 26 -8.60 -6.52 6.00
C HIS A 26 -7.85 -5.20 5.78
N VAL A 27 -8.26 -4.11 6.44
CA VAL A 27 -7.73 -2.76 6.19
C VAL A 27 -6.22 -2.68 6.33
N GLY A 28 -5.61 -3.33 7.34
CA GLY A 28 -4.15 -3.38 7.48
C GLY A 28 -3.44 -4.00 6.26
N GLU A 29 -3.96 -5.11 5.72
CA GLU A 29 -3.39 -5.76 4.52
C GLU A 29 -3.52 -4.87 3.28
N ILE A 30 -4.70 -4.27 3.08
CA ILE A 30 -5.00 -3.42 1.92
C ILE A 30 -4.10 -2.18 1.93
N TYR A 31 -4.00 -1.48 3.05
CA TYR A 31 -3.16 -0.28 3.19
C TYR A 31 -1.69 -0.63 3.01
N ARG A 32 -1.23 -1.75 3.59
CA ARG A 32 0.14 -2.24 3.41
C ARG A 32 0.45 -2.45 1.93
N LEU A 33 -0.45 -3.06 1.15
CA LEU A 33 -0.26 -3.26 -0.29
C LEU A 33 -0.14 -1.93 -1.04
N ALA A 34 -1.04 -0.98 -0.78
CA ALA A 34 -0.99 0.33 -1.42
C ALA A 34 0.29 1.09 -1.09
N LEU A 35 0.64 1.21 0.19
CA LEU A 35 1.85 1.91 0.63
C LEU A 35 3.13 1.24 0.07
N ASP A 36 3.15 -0.09 -0.01
CA ASP A 36 4.30 -0.82 -0.54
C ASP A 36 4.46 -0.61 -2.06
N GLU A 37 3.35 -0.54 -2.78
CA GLU A 37 3.33 -0.16 -4.20
C GLU A 37 3.83 1.28 -4.39
N MET A 38 3.48 2.22 -3.50
CA MET A 38 4.01 3.59 -3.53
C MET A 38 5.54 3.62 -3.42
N MET A 39 6.13 2.80 -2.54
CA MET A 39 7.59 2.69 -2.42
C MET A 39 8.25 2.15 -3.69
N GLY A 40 7.55 1.29 -4.44
CA GLY A 40 7.99 0.75 -5.72
C GLY A 40 7.96 1.78 -6.86
N LYS A 41 7.17 2.85 -6.74
CA LYS A 41 7.19 3.97 -7.70
C LYS A 41 8.36 4.90 -7.43
N ASP A 42 9.05 5.28 -8.50
CA ASP A 42 10.27 6.08 -8.49
C ASP A 42 11.24 5.65 -7.35
N THR A 43 11.92 4.53 -7.59
CA THR A 43 12.83 3.94 -6.60
C THR A 43 14.05 4.82 -6.32
N ALA A 44 14.38 5.80 -7.18
CA ALA A 44 15.48 6.73 -6.95
C ALA A 44 15.22 7.59 -5.71
N LEU A 45 13.95 7.92 -5.43
CA LEU A 45 13.54 8.65 -4.21
C LEU A 45 13.81 7.87 -2.92
N ASN A 46 14.03 6.55 -2.99
CA ASN A 46 14.37 5.72 -1.82
C ASN A 46 15.87 5.74 -1.48
N SER A 47 16.70 6.34 -2.34
CA SER A 47 18.14 6.26 -2.22
C SER A 47 18.63 6.87 -0.90
N HIS A 48 19.44 6.10 -0.16
CA HIS A 48 20.01 6.49 1.14
C HIS A 48 18.99 6.99 2.16
N MET A 49 17.73 6.55 2.08
CA MET A 49 16.74 6.89 3.10
C MET A 49 17.15 6.31 4.45
N LYS A 50 17.10 7.13 5.51
CA LYS A 50 17.38 6.68 6.88
C LYS A 50 16.13 6.19 7.61
N TYR A 51 14.95 6.60 7.13
CA TYR A 51 13.65 6.23 7.68
C TYR A 51 12.57 6.30 6.61
N ILE A 52 11.42 5.68 6.91
CA ILE A 52 10.16 5.88 6.19
C ILE A 52 9.16 6.48 7.18
N ALA A 53 8.62 7.65 6.85
CA ALA A 53 7.51 8.24 7.55
C ALA A 53 6.21 7.94 6.79
N ILE A 54 5.16 7.59 7.51
CA ILE A 54 3.84 7.33 6.93
C ILE A 54 2.85 8.27 7.61
N ASP A 55 2.26 9.17 6.84
CA ASP A 55 1.22 10.07 7.32
C ASP A 55 -0.13 9.35 7.26
N LEU A 56 -0.57 8.84 8.42
CA LEU A 56 -1.82 8.11 8.60
C LEU A 56 -2.87 8.92 9.38
N GLY A 57 -2.59 10.18 9.70
CA GLY A 57 -3.35 10.94 10.71
C GLY A 57 -4.84 11.14 10.41
N ASN A 58 -5.24 10.97 9.14
CA ASN A 58 -6.62 11.15 8.68
C ASN A 58 -7.41 9.83 8.52
N PHE A 59 -6.81 8.67 8.79
CA PHE A 59 -7.42 7.36 8.49
C PHE A 59 -7.86 6.64 9.77
N VAL A 60 -9.11 6.88 10.16
CA VAL A 60 -9.75 6.33 11.37
C VAL A 60 -10.08 4.84 11.26
N GLU A 61 -10.02 4.27 10.06
CA GLU A 61 -10.25 2.85 9.82
C GLU A 61 -9.09 1.95 10.27
N LEU A 62 -7.87 2.49 10.41
CA LEU A 62 -6.72 1.72 10.89
C LEU A 62 -6.67 1.74 12.41
N ASN A 63 -6.77 0.56 13.03
CA ASN A 63 -6.51 0.43 14.46
C ASN A 63 -5.01 0.30 14.74
N GLU A 64 -4.63 0.34 16.02
CA GLU A 64 -3.22 0.24 16.44
C GLU A 64 -2.54 -1.07 16.03
N GLN A 65 -3.28 -2.17 15.90
CA GLN A 65 -2.73 -3.44 15.42
C GLN A 65 -2.43 -3.37 13.92
N ASP A 66 -3.34 -2.81 13.11
CA ASP A 66 -3.13 -2.62 11.67
C ASP A 66 -1.88 -1.78 11.42
N LYS A 67 -1.75 -0.65 12.12
CA LYS A 67 -0.56 0.23 12.03
C LYS A 67 0.73 -0.52 12.38
N LYS A 68 0.73 -1.29 13.47
CA LYS A 68 1.90 -2.09 13.87
C LYS A 68 2.29 -3.13 12.83
N GLU A 69 1.32 -3.79 12.20
CA GLU A 69 1.58 -4.78 11.15
C GLU A 69 2.17 -4.14 9.89
N ILE A 70 1.63 -2.98 9.47
CA ILE A 70 2.20 -2.18 8.39
C ILE A 70 3.65 -1.81 8.72
N PHE A 71 3.91 -1.23 9.89
CA PHE A 71 5.26 -0.78 10.26
C PHE A 71 6.25 -1.94 10.32
N ARG A 72 5.89 -3.06 10.95
CA ARG A 72 6.74 -4.27 10.98
C ARG A 72 7.07 -4.79 9.59
N PHE A 73 6.11 -4.78 8.67
CA PHE A 73 6.36 -5.17 7.29
C PHE A 73 7.40 -4.25 6.64
N PHE A 74 7.23 -2.93 6.76
CA PHE A 74 8.14 -1.95 6.17
C PHE A 74 9.55 -2.01 6.78
N GLU A 75 9.66 -2.09 8.11
CA GLU A 75 10.96 -2.22 8.79
C GLU A 75 11.68 -3.51 8.34
N LYS A 76 10.94 -4.62 8.25
CA LYS A 76 11.50 -5.89 7.78
C LYS A 76 11.94 -5.84 6.32
N LYS A 77 11.15 -5.21 5.43
CA LYS A 77 11.42 -5.16 3.99
C LYS A 77 12.51 -4.16 3.63
N TYR A 78 12.44 -2.94 4.17
CA TYR A 78 13.31 -1.82 3.80
C TYR A 78 14.50 -1.60 4.73
N LYS A 79 14.57 -2.31 5.87
CA LYS A 79 15.71 -2.27 6.81
C LYS A 79 16.02 -0.87 7.37
N VAL A 80 15.00 -0.03 7.46
CA VAL A 80 15.07 1.32 8.04
C VAL A 80 13.96 1.49 9.07
N LYS A 81 14.11 2.47 9.95
CA LYS A 81 13.08 2.80 10.94
C LYS A 81 11.82 3.29 10.24
N VAL A 82 10.66 2.88 10.73
CA VAL A 82 9.36 3.38 10.27
C VAL A 82 8.71 4.20 11.38
N MET A 83 8.02 5.27 11.04
CA MET A 83 7.28 6.08 12.00
C MET A 83 6.00 6.66 11.42
N GLU A 84 5.00 6.86 12.27
CA GLU A 84 3.87 7.73 11.97
C GLU A 84 4.32 9.18 12.14
N ALA A 85 4.27 9.97 11.08
CA ALA A 85 4.57 11.41 11.12
C ALA A 85 4.04 12.11 9.87
N SER A 86 3.42 13.26 10.08
CA SER A 86 3.13 14.25 9.04
C SER A 86 4.40 15.01 8.64
N PHE A 87 4.35 15.71 7.49
CA PHE A 87 5.47 16.56 7.07
C PHE A 87 5.79 17.68 8.07
N ALA A 88 4.78 18.23 8.73
CA ALA A 88 4.97 19.25 9.76
C ALA A 88 5.76 18.71 10.96
N GLU A 89 5.39 17.53 11.45
CA GLU A 89 6.11 16.88 12.57
C GLU A 89 7.54 16.49 12.18
N LEU A 90 7.79 16.12 10.93
CA LEU A 90 9.16 15.85 10.44
C LEU A 90 10.03 17.12 10.48
N LYS A 91 9.46 18.29 10.16
CA LYS A 91 10.16 19.58 10.29
C LYS A 91 10.48 19.90 11.74
N GLU A 92 9.51 19.75 12.64
CA GLU A 92 9.68 20.01 14.07
C GLU A 92 10.74 19.08 14.69
N LYS A 93 10.83 17.83 14.22
CA LYS A 93 11.85 16.86 14.63
C LYS A 93 13.24 17.11 14.02
N GLY A 94 13.41 18.13 13.17
CA GLY A 94 14.66 18.42 12.48
C GLY A 94 15.06 17.38 11.43
N LEU A 95 14.10 16.61 10.91
CA LEU A 95 14.34 15.57 9.89
C LEU A 95 14.20 16.09 8.45
N TYR A 96 13.90 17.38 8.31
CA TYR A 96 13.84 18.12 7.06
C TYR A 96 14.91 19.22 7.08
N ASN A 97 15.75 19.25 6.06
CA ASN A 97 16.71 20.33 5.85
C ASN A 97 16.02 21.47 5.05
N PRO A 98 15.81 22.66 5.63
CA PRO A 98 15.16 23.77 4.94
C PRO A 98 15.99 24.40 3.83
N ASP A 99 17.32 24.37 3.93
CA ASP A 99 18.23 24.97 2.95
C ASP A 99 18.27 24.15 1.65
N THR A 100 18.25 22.81 1.79
CA THR A 100 18.26 21.90 0.64
C THR A 100 16.87 21.38 0.27
N MET A 101 15.86 21.64 1.10
CA MET A 101 14.50 21.12 0.97
C MET A 101 14.43 19.60 0.87
N VAL A 102 15.21 18.87 1.68
CA VAL A 102 15.37 17.41 1.60
C VAL A 102 15.05 16.77 2.94
N LEU A 103 14.34 15.65 2.92
CA LEU A 103 14.23 14.74 4.06
C LEU A 103 15.42 13.78 4.10
N ASP A 104 15.87 13.44 5.31
CA ASP A 104 16.81 12.34 5.52
C ASP A 104 16.17 10.95 5.27
N GLY A 105 14.83 10.88 5.23
CA GLY A 105 14.04 9.70 4.87
C GLY A 105 13.08 9.94 3.70
N VAL A 106 12.05 9.11 3.58
CA VAL A 106 10.95 9.30 2.63
C VAL A 106 9.67 9.46 3.42
N LEU A 107 8.79 10.35 2.96
CA LEU A 107 7.43 10.49 3.47
C LEU A 107 6.44 9.89 2.47
N LEU A 108 5.64 8.93 2.94
CA LEU A 108 4.44 8.45 2.26
C LEU A 108 3.24 9.13 2.88
N LYS A 109 2.40 9.73 2.06
CA LYS A 109 1.15 10.37 2.50
C LYS A 109 0.00 9.81 1.70
N LEU A 110 -1.05 9.39 2.39
CA LEU A 110 -2.32 9.08 1.77
C LEU A 110 -3.22 10.32 1.90
N ASP A 111 -3.77 10.77 0.78
CA ASP A 111 -4.64 11.94 0.72
C ASP A 111 -6.12 11.54 0.68
N LYS A 112 -6.43 10.41 0.03
CA LYS A 112 -7.80 9.91 -0.08
C LYS A 112 -7.84 8.41 -0.24
N VAL A 113 -8.83 7.79 0.41
CA VAL A 113 -9.17 6.37 0.26
C VAL A 113 -10.65 6.23 -0.05
N SER A 114 -10.98 5.50 -1.12
CA SER A 114 -12.36 5.34 -1.58
C SER A 114 -12.69 3.87 -1.81
N PHE A 115 -13.56 3.33 -0.95
CA PHE A 115 -14.13 2.01 -1.11
C PHE A 115 -15.20 2.07 -2.21
N LYS A 116 -14.91 1.49 -3.38
CA LYS A 116 -15.79 1.45 -4.55
C LYS A 116 -16.62 0.16 -4.58
N PHE A 117 -17.59 0.12 -5.49
CA PHE A 117 -18.31 -1.10 -5.83
C PHE A 117 -17.35 -2.21 -6.31
N ASN A 118 -17.76 -3.48 -6.15
CA ASN A 118 -17.00 -4.67 -6.51
C ASN A 118 -15.67 -4.86 -5.75
N LYS A 119 -15.56 -4.39 -4.51
CA LYS A 119 -14.37 -4.58 -3.65
C LYS A 119 -13.09 -3.98 -4.25
N ASN A 120 -13.23 -2.90 -5.03
CA ASN A 120 -12.08 -2.08 -5.45
C ASN A 120 -11.90 -0.95 -4.44
N ILE A 121 -10.65 -0.67 -4.10
CA ILE A 121 -10.30 0.35 -3.12
C ILE A 121 -9.26 1.23 -3.79
N LEU A 122 -9.64 2.48 -3.99
CA LEU A 122 -8.81 3.48 -4.62
C LEU A 122 -8.05 4.25 -3.55
N PHE A 123 -6.73 4.36 -3.72
CA PHE A 123 -5.84 5.17 -2.90
C PHE A 123 -5.27 6.27 -3.78
N GLU A 124 -5.37 7.51 -3.31
CA GLU A 124 -4.67 8.65 -3.87
C GLU A 124 -3.71 9.16 -2.79
N GLY A 125 -2.47 9.40 -3.17
CA GLY A 125 -1.45 9.85 -2.22
C GLY A 125 -0.19 10.35 -2.91
N SER A 126 0.85 10.55 -2.11
CA SER A 126 2.13 11.06 -2.58
C SER A 126 3.30 10.43 -1.84
N LYS A 127 4.44 10.42 -2.54
CA LYS A 127 5.75 10.06 -2.01
C LYS A 127 6.66 11.27 -2.13
N TYR A 128 7.22 11.71 -1.02
CA TYR A 128 8.05 12.91 -0.94
C TYR A 128 9.42 12.57 -0.34
N ARG A 129 10.47 13.04 -1.03
CA ARG A 129 11.86 13.01 -0.56
C ARG A 129 12.45 14.42 -0.49
N SER A 130 12.17 15.25 -1.50
CA SER A 130 12.70 16.61 -1.58
C SER A 130 11.80 17.55 -2.38
N GLY A 131 12.12 18.83 -2.38
CA GLY A 131 11.41 19.86 -3.16
C GLY A 131 11.28 19.56 -4.66
N THR A 132 12.21 18.81 -5.25
CA THR A 132 12.20 18.36 -6.65
C THR A 132 12.19 16.83 -6.76
N GLY A 133 11.70 16.17 -5.71
CA GLY A 133 11.74 14.74 -5.54
C GLY A 133 10.44 14.29 -4.90
N ALA A 134 9.34 14.52 -5.59
CA ALA A 134 8.01 14.15 -5.15
C ALA A 134 7.15 13.63 -6.30
N ILE A 135 6.36 12.61 -6.02
CA ILE A 135 5.41 12.04 -6.98
C ILE A 135 4.03 11.89 -6.35
N GLY A 136 3.01 12.16 -7.16
CA GLY A 136 1.63 11.75 -6.89
C GLY A 136 1.38 10.36 -7.42
N ILE A 137 0.58 9.57 -6.70
CA ILE A 137 0.33 8.17 -7.04
C ILE A 137 -1.15 7.85 -6.83
N GLU A 138 -1.75 7.19 -7.80
CA GLU A 138 -3.07 6.56 -7.70
C GLU A 138 -2.92 5.04 -7.77
N ILE A 139 -3.58 4.31 -6.86
CA ILE A 139 -3.48 2.86 -6.74
C ILE A 139 -4.88 2.26 -6.52
N THR A 140 -5.24 1.26 -7.32
CA THR A 140 -6.42 0.44 -7.05
C THR A 140 -6.01 -0.92 -6.49
N VAL A 141 -6.49 -1.23 -5.29
CA VAL A 141 -6.40 -2.55 -4.66
C VAL A 141 -7.73 -3.29 -4.85
N TYR A 142 -7.69 -4.58 -5.17
CA TYR A 142 -8.89 -5.38 -5.39
C TYR A 142 -8.76 -6.79 -4.83
N TYR A 143 -9.90 -7.42 -4.54
CA TYR A 143 -9.96 -8.81 -4.08
C TYR A 143 -10.26 -9.74 -5.25
N LYS A 144 -9.31 -10.62 -5.58
CA LYS A 144 -9.46 -11.62 -6.64
C LYS A 144 -8.65 -12.88 -6.30
N ASP A 145 -9.21 -14.04 -6.64
CA ASP A 145 -8.59 -15.36 -6.44
C ASP A 145 -8.16 -15.63 -4.98
N GLY A 146 -9.01 -15.24 -4.02
CA GLY A 146 -8.76 -15.53 -2.61
C GLY A 146 -7.85 -14.53 -1.88
N LYS A 147 -7.37 -13.47 -2.54
CA LYS A 147 -6.40 -12.52 -1.97
C LYS A 147 -6.60 -11.07 -2.43
N TRP A 148 -6.14 -10.13 -1.60
CA TRP A 148 -5.96 -8.73 -1.99
C TRP A 148 -4.72 -8.58 -2.86
N GLN A 149 -4.81 -7.76 -3.91
CA GLN A 149 -3.73 -7.53 -4.86
C GLN A 149 -3.83 -6.14 -5.48
N ILE A 150 -2.72 -5.63 -6.02
CA ILE A 150 -2.71 -4.42 -6.84
C ILE A 150 -3.38 -4.74 -8.18
N LYS A 151 -4.39 -3.95 -8.55
CA LYS A 151 -5.04 -4.02 -9.85
C LYS A 151 -4.31 -3.13 -10.86
N GLU A 152 -4.12 -1.87 -10.48
CA GLU A 152 -3.49 -0.84 -11.27
C GLU A 152 -2.80 0.17 -10.34
N SER A 153 -1.77 0.83 -10.85
CA SER A 153 -1.02 1.83 -10.10
C SER A 153 -0.24 2.73 -11.05
N GLU A 154 -0.50 4.03 -10.99
CA GLU A 154 0.07 5.03 -11.88
C GLU A 154 0.59 6.26 -11.11
N MET A 155 1.61 6.91 -11.67
CA MET A 155 2.06 8.21 -11.18
C MET A 155 1.20 9.30 -11.82
N THR A 156 0.61 10.16 -11.00
CA THR A 156 -0.34 11.20 -11.46
C THR A 156 0.36 12.53 -11.74
N TRP A 157 1.44 12.82 -11.02
CA TRP A 157 2.29 13.99 -11.24
C TRP A 157 3.70 13.74 -10.69
N ILE A 158 4.66 14.54 -11.17
CA ILE A 158 6.06 14.55 -10.75
C ILE A 158 6.45 16.00 -10.52
N SER A 159 7.17 16.27 -9.42
CA SER A 159 7.71 17.59 -9.07
C SER A 159 9.21 17.54 -8.84
#